data_AF-A0A528HBS8-F1
#
_entry.id   AF-A0A528HBS8-F1
#
_cell.length_a   1.000
_cell.length_b   1.000
_cell.length_c   1.000
_cell.angle_alpha   90.00
_cell.angle_beta   90.00
_cell.angle_gamma   90.00
#
_symmetry.space_group_name_H-M   'P 1'
#
loop_
_entity.id
_entity.type
_entity.pdbx_description
1 polymer ?
#
loop_
_entity_poly.entity_id
_entity_poly.type
_entity_poly.pdbx_seq_one_letter_code
_entity_poly.pdbx_strand_id
1 'polypeptide(L)'
;MELTVNGTAHQVDVEPDTPLLWVLRDELGMTGTKYGCGVAQCGACTVLIDGQATRSCVTTVDSAAGMAITTIEAIEQDAEGQKVVEAWVANQVPQCGYCQSGQVMAATALLKQTPQ
;
A
#
# COMPACT_ATOMS: atom_id res chain seq x y z
N MET A 1 12.36 -8.10 13.22
CA MET A 1 11.33 -7.24 13.87
C MET A 1 9.95 -7.64 13.40
N GLU A 2 8.90 -7.25 14.12
CA GLU A 2 7.51 -7.61 13.80
C GLU A 2 6.77 -6.44 13.11
N LEU A 3 6.05 -6.75 12.03
CA LEU A 3 5.16 -5.82 11.32
C LEU A 3 3.75 -6.38 11.26
N THR A 4 2.74 -5.51 11.39
CA THR A 4 1.34 -5.91 11.14
C THR A 4 0.95 -5.46 9.74
N VAL A 5 0.87 -6.41 8.80
CA VAL A 5 0.52 -6.15 7.40
C VAL A 5 -0.76 -6.91 7.05
N ASN A 6 -1.76 -6.21 6.51
CA ASN A 6 -3.06 -6.76 6.15
C ASN A 6 -3.72 -7.54 7.30
N GLY A 7 -3.61 -7.01 8.53
CA GLY A 7 -4.17 -7.62 9.74
C GLY A 7 -3.40 -8.84 10.27
N THR A 8 -2.28 -9.21 9.66
CA THR A 8 -1.45 -10.36 10.07
C THR A 8 -0.09 -9.88 10.58
N ALA A 9 0.38 -10.46 11.69
CA ALA A 9 1.72 -10.21 12.20
C ALA A 9 2.76 -11.01 11.41
N HIS A 10 3.81 -10.34 10.94
CA HIS A 10 4.92 -10.89 10.18
C HIS A 10 6.24 -10.60 10.89
N GLN A 11 7.05 -11.64 11.09
CA GLN A 11 8.44 -11.47 11.51
C GLN A 11 9.33 -11.32 10.28
N VAL A 12 10.13 -10.25 10.25
CA VAL A 12 11.05 -9.94 9.14
C VAL A 12 12.46 -9.70 9.68
N ASP A 13 13.47 -10.16 8.94
CA ASP A 13 14.89 -10.04 9.31
C ASP A 13 15.60 -9.09 8.33
N VAL A 14 15.51 -7.78 8.62
CA VAL A 14 16.03 -6.70 7.77
C VAL A 14 16.60 -5.57 8.62
N GLU A 15 17.46 -4.76 8.01
CA GLU A 15 18.00 -3.54 8.65
C GLU A 15 16.88 -2.50 8.89
N PRO A 16 16.91 -1.75 10.02
CA PRO A 16 15.86 -0.80 10.39
C PRO A 16 15.57 0.30 9.34
N ASP A 17 16.60 0.72 8.60
CA ASP A 17 16.53 1.75 7.56
C ASP A 17 16.11 1.21 6.19
N THR A 18 15.88 -0.10 6.07
CA THR A 18 15.36 -0.71 4.84
C THR A 18 14.03 -0.04 4.46
N PRO A 19 13.85 0.40 3.20
CA PRO A 19 12.55 0.88 2.73
C PRO A 19 11.46 -0.20 2.85
N LEU A 20 10.31 0.17 3.41
CA LEU A 20 9.16 -0.71 3.60
C LEU A 20 8.73 -1.41 2.31
N LEU A 21 8.89 -0.74 1.17
CA LEU A 21 8.61 -1.31 -0.15
C LEU A 21 9.33 -2.65 -0.38
N TRP A 22 10.59 -2.77 0.01
CA TRP A 22 11.38 -3.98 -0.22
C TRP A 22 10.94 -5.11 0.69
N VAL A 23 10.62 -4.81 1.95
CA VAL A 23 10.06 -5.82 2.86
C VAL A 23 8.73 -6.36 2.34
N LEU A 24 7.82 -5.49 1.93
CA LEU A 24 6.52 -5.92 1.39
C LEU A 24 6.68 -6.81 0.16
N ARG A 25 7.56 -6.44 -0.76
CA ARG A 25 7.70 -7.13 -2.05
C ARG A 25 8.56 -8.39 -1.97
N ASP A 26 9.72 -8.29 -1.35
CA ASP A 26 10.79 -9.28 -1.48
C ASP A 26 10.75 -10.27 -0.30
N GLU A 27 10.51 -9.79 0.93
CA GLU A 27 10.38 -10.65 2.11
C GLU A 27 8.98 -11.26 2.24
N LEU A 28 7.93 -10.45 2.02
CA LEU A 28 6.53 -10.88 2.23
C LEU A 28 5.80 -11.29 0.93
N GLY A 29 6.42 -11.12 -0.24
CA GLY A 29 5.84 -11.51 -1.53
C GLY A 29 4.62 -10.69 -1.99
N MET A 30 4.31 -9.57 -1.32
CA MET A 30 3.19 -8.67 -1.63
C MET A 30 3.56 -7.73 -2.77
N THR A 31 3.63 -8.30 -3.98
CA THR A 31 4.14 -7.62 -5.17
C THR A 31 3.16 -6.63 -5.81
N GLY A 32 1.93 -6.51 -5.31
CA GLY A 32 0.93 -5.55 -5.75
C GLY A 32 1.37 -4.11 -5.52
N THR A 33 2.09 -3.85 -4.44
CA THR A 33 2.78 -2.56 -4.21
C THR A 33 3.96 -2.43 -5.17
N LYS A 34 4.00 -1.40 -6.03
CA LYS A 34 4.95 -1.33 -7.17
C LYS A 34 6.14 -0.39 -6.93
N TYR A 35 7.30 -0.77 -7.44
CA TYR A 35 8.47 0.11 -7.54
C TYR A 35 8.44 0.92 -8.84
N GLY A 36 8.06 2.21 -8.77
CA GLY A 36 8.09 3.10 -9.94
C GLY A 36 9.37 3.93 -10.02
N CYS A 37 9.56 4.85 -9.07
CA CYS A 37 10.64 5.84 -9.13
C CYS A 37 11.63 5.79 -7.96
N GLY A 38 11.32 5.10 -6.86
CA GLY A 38 12.15 5.07 -5.64
C GLY A 38 12.20 6.37 -4.83
N VAL A 39 11.77 7.50 -5.40
CA VAL A 39 11.92 8.85 -4.82
C VAL A 39 10.59 9.53 -4.48
N ALA A 40 9.55 8.75 -4.16
CA ALA A 40 8.22 9.23 -3.73
C ALA A 40 7.40 10.08 -4.72
N GLN A 41 7.85 10.25 -5.97
CA GLN A 41 7.16 11.09 -6.97
C GLN A 41 5.97 10.39 -7.64
N CYS A 42 6.08 9.11 -8.01
CA CYS A 42 5.08 8.45 -8.87
C CYS A 42 3.84 7.91 -8.15
N GLY A 43 3.93 7.65 -6.84
CA GLY A 43 2.83 7.05 -6.06
C GLY A 43 2.49 5.58 -6.32
N ALA A 44 3.22 4.88 -7.20
CA ALA A 44 2.94 3.46 -7.48
C ALA A 44 3.16 2.53 -6.27
N CYS A 45 3.97 2.96 -5.31
CA CYS A 45 4.29 2.25 -4.07
C CYS A 45 3.35 2.58 -2.90
N THR A 46 2.19 3.19 -3.16
CA THR A 46 1.30 3.65 -2.09
C THR A 46 0.73 2.47 -1.31
N VAL A 47 0.83 2.56 0.00
CA VAL A 47 0.17 1.69 1.00
C VAL A 47 -0.60 2.57 1.99
N LEU A 48 -1.48 1.99 2.80
CA LEU A 48 -2.03 2.68 3.96
C LEU A 48 -1.20 2.32 5.19
N ILE A 49 -0.81 3.32 5.98
CA ILE A 49 -0.26 3.14 7.32
C ILE A 49 -1.21 3.87 8.27
N ASP A 50 -1.84 3.14 9.18
CA ASP A 50 -2.92 3.63 10.05
C ASP A 50 -4.00 4.42 9.28
N GLY A 51 -4.35 3.91 8.09
CA GLY A 51 -5.34 4.52 7.19
C GLY A 51 -4.84 5.70 6.34
N GLN A 52 -3.58 6.15 6.51
CA GLN A 52 -3.00 7.25 5.72
C GLN A 52 -2.22 6.74 4.51
N ALA A 53 -2.48 7.32 3.34
CA ALA A 53 -1.74 7.01 2.12
C ALA A 53 -0.27 7.42 2.24
N THR A 54 0.63 6.44 2.20
CA THR A 54 2.06 6.61 2.45
C THR A 54 2.92 6.01 1.34
N ARG A 55 4.05 6.64 1.03
CA ARG A 55 5.01 6.18 -0.01
C ARG A 55 6.01 5.20 0.57
N SER A 56 5.73 3.91 0.46
CA SER A 56 6.58 2.85 1.05
C SER A 56 8.02 2.82 0.55
N CYS A 57 8.35 3.46 -0.59
CA CYS A 57 9.71 3.49 -1.13
C CYS A 57 10.68 4.39 -0.36
N VAL A 58 10.18 5.31 0.47
CA VAL A 58 11.00 6.21 1.31
C VAL A 58 10.67 6.09 2.80
N THR A 59 9.64 5.33 3.16
CA THR A 59 9.31 4.99 4.56
C THR A 59 10.20 3.83 4.99
N THR A 60 10.92 3.99 6.09
CA THR A 60 11.75 2.92 6.66
C THR A 60 10.88 1.95 7.45
N VAL A 61 11.32 0.70 7.56
CA VAL A 61 10.58 -0.33 8.30
C VAL A 61 10.48 0.03 9.79
N ASP A 62 11.55 0.59 10.37
CA ASP A 62 11.55 1.06 11.76
C ASP A 62 10.45 2.10 12.02
N SER A 63 10.25 3.04 11.09
CA SER A 63 9.20 4.07 11.22
C SER A 63 7.77 3.51 11.10
N ALA A 64 7.61 2.34 10.49
CA ALA A 64 6.33 1.66 10.33
C ALA A 64 6.08 0.58 11.40
N ALA A 65 7.06 0.32 12.27
CA ALA A 65 6.95 -0.68 13.32
C ALA A 65 5.81 -0.33 14.30
N GLY A 66 4.99 -1.32 14.64
CA GLY A 66 3.83 -1.16 15.53
C GLY A 66 2.60 -0.48 14.88
N MET A 67 2.69 -0.02 13.64
CA MET A 67 1.55 0.56 12.90
C MET A 67 0.83 -0.51 12.07
N ALA A 68 -0.44 -0.27 11.75
CA ALA A 68 -1.21 -1.13 10.87
C ALA A 68 -0.94 -0.78 9.39
N ILE A 69 -0.35 -1.70 8.66
CA ILE A 69 -0.05 -1.54 7.23
C ILE A 69 -1.12 -2.26 6.41
N THR A 70 -1.72 -1.58 5.43
CA THR A 70 -2.63 -2.19 4.44
C THR A 70 -2.07 -1.98 3.05
N THR A 71 -2.00 -3.06 2.27
CA THR A 71 -1.55 -3.05 0.88
C THR A 71 -2.72 -3.28 -0.08
N ILE A 72 -2.45 -3.21 -1.38
CA ILE A 72 -3.47 -3.45 -2.40
C ILE A 72 -4.07 -4.87 -2.33
N GLU A 73 -3.30 -5.85 -1.85
CA GLU A 73 -3.72 -7.24 -1.70
C GLU A 73 -4.91 -7.43 -0.73
N ALA A 74 -5.13 -6.47 0.18
CA ALA A 74 -6.23 -6.52 1.14
C ALA A 74 -7.25 -5.39 0.96
N ILE A 75 -7.10 -4.52 -0.06
CA ILE A 75 -7.92 -3.30 -0.15
C ILE A 75 -9.40 -3.58 -0.34
N GLU A 76 -9.76 -4.69 -1.00
CA GLU A 76 -11.17 -5.07 -1.21
C GLU A 76 -11.85 -5.60 0.07
N GLN A 77 -11.09 -5.81 1.16
CA GLN A 77 -11.65 -6.13 2.48
C GLN A 77 -12.08 -4.87 3.24
N ASP A 78 -11.62 -3.70 2.79
CA ASP A 78 -12.07 -2.39 3.27
C ASP A 78 -13.32 -1.96 2.49
N ALA A 79 -14.35 -1.45 3.18
CA ALA A 79 -15.63 -1.13 2.55
C ALA A 79 -15.53 0.00 1.52
N GLU A 80 -14.68 1.01 1.75
CA GLU A 80 -14.39 2.07 0.79
C GLU A 80 -13.50 1.54 -0.33
N GLY A 81 -12.48 0.75 0.02
CA GLY A 81 -11.57 0.12 -0.93
C GLY A 81 -12.29 -0.76 -1.96
N GLN A 82 -13.24 -1.58 -1.52
CA GLN A 82 -14.08 -2.40 -2.38
C GLN A 82 -14.84 -1.55 -3.41
N LYS A 83 -15.53 -0.49 -2.96
CA LYS A 83 -16.27 0.41 -3.85
C LYS A 83 -15.36 1.10 -4.86
N VAL A 84 -14.15 1.48 -4.45
CA VAL A 84 -13.15 2.07 -5.35
C VAL A 84 -12.75 1.06 -6.43
N VAL A 85 -12.44 -0.18 -6.07
CA VAL A 85 -12.04 -1.22 -7.03
C VAL A 85 -13.19 -1.54 -8.00
N GLU A 86 -14.42 -1.68 -7.51
CA GLU A 86 -15.62 -1.88 -8.33
C GLU A 86 -15.79 -0.75 -9.37
N ALA A 87 -15.65 0.51 -8.94
CA ALA A 87 -15.70 1.66 -9.84
C ALA A 87 -14.52 1.67 -10.84
N TRP A 88 -13.32 1.28 -10.41
CA TRP A 88 -12.13 1.17 -11.26
C TRP A 88 -12.34 0.18 -12.40
N VAL A 89 -12.94 -0.98 -12.09
CA VAL A 89 -13.27 -2.03 -13.07
C VAL A 89 -14.39 -1.58 -13.99
N ALA A 90 -15.49 -1.05 -13.44
CA ALA A 90 -16.65 -0.61 -14.22
C ALA A 90 -16.29 0.46 -15.27
N ASN A 91 -15.35 1.35 -14.95
CA ASN A 91 -14.91 2.42 -15.84
C ASN A 91 -13.68 2.04 -16.69
N GLN A 92 -13.19 0.78 -16.60
CA GLN A 92 -11.99 0.32 -17.31
C GLN A 92 -10.79 1.27 -17.15
N VAL A 93 -10.57 1.78 -15.93
CA VAL A 93 -9.51 2.75 -15.64
C VAL A 93 -8.10 2.23 -15.99
N PRO A 94 -7.76 0.96 -15.73
CA PRO A 94 -6.45 0.42 -16.09
C PRO A 94 -6.17 0.43 -17.60
N GLN A 95 -5.03 1.00 -18.00
CA GLN A 95 -4.40 0.76 -19.30
C GLN A 95 -3.27 -0.26 -19.17
N CYS A 96 -2.04 0.20 -18.89
CA CYS A 96 -0.90 -0.70 -18.63
C CYS A 96 -0.95 -1.37 -17.25
N GLY A 97 -1.81 -0.89 -16.34
CA GLY A 97 -1.98 -1.46 -15.00
C GLY A 97 -0.96 -1.03 -13.94
N TYR A 98 0.20 -0.50 -14.32
CA TYR A 98 1.32 -0.34 -13.38
C TYR A 98 1.04 0.63 -12.21
N CYS A 99 0.40 1.77 -12.47
CA CYS A 99 0.09 2.76 -11.45
C CYS A 99 -1.18 2.44 -10.63
N GLN A 100 -1.97 1.46 -11.07
CA GLN A 100 -3.35 1.29 -10.62
C GLN A 100 -3.44 0.92 -9.15
N SER A 101 -2.55 0.04 -8.67
CA SER A 101 -2.49 -0.32 -7.25
C SER A 101 -2.30 0.92 -6.37
N GLY A 102 -1.32 1.77 -6.70
CA GLY A 102 -1.08 3.00 -5.94
C GLY A 102 -2.23 4.01 -6.00
N GLN A 103 -2.89 4.13 -7.16
CA GLN A 103 -4.04 5.03 -7.35
C GLN A 103 -5.28 4.58 -6.56
N VAL A 104 -5.59 3.27 -6.56
CA VAL A 104 -6.69 2.70 -5.75
C VAL A 104 -6.45 2.97 -4.27
N MET A 105 -5.22 2.74 -3.78
CA MET A 105 -4.88 2.99 -2.37
C MET A 105 -5.05 4.48 -2.01
N ALA A 106 -4.61 5.39 -2.87
CA ALA A 106 -4.74 6.82 -2.65
C ALA A 106 -6.21 7.30 -2.67
N ALA A 107 -7.01 6.82 -3.62
CA ALA A 107 -8.43 7.14 -3.72
C ALA A 107 -9.21 6.62 -2.50
N THR A 108 -8.90 5.40 -2.05
CA THR A 108 -9.49 4.81 -0.84
C THR A 108 -9.19 5.66 0.39
N ALA A 109 -7.92 6.05 0.58
CA ALA A 109 -7.52 6.92 1.70
C ALA A 109 -8.27 8.26 1.70
N LEU A 110 -8.44 8.88 0.52
CA LEU A 110 -9.17 10.13 0.37
C LEU A 110 -10.64 9.97 0.78
N LEU A 111 -11.33 8.94 0.28
CA LEU A 111 -12.75 8.72 0.55
C LEU A 111 -13.02 8.36 2.01
N LYS A 112 -12.08 7.69 2.69
CA LYS A 112 -12.17 7.45 4.15
C LYS A 112 -12.06 8.74 4.96
N GLN A 113 -11.28 9.71 4.50
CA GLN A 113 -11.13 11.01 5.17
C GLN A 113 -12.24 11.99 4.80
N THR A 114 -12.75 11.92 3.57
CA THR A 114 -13.80 12.79 3.05
C THR A 114 -14.89 11.95 2.37
N PRO A 115 -15.80 11.35 3.16
CA PRO A 115 -16.91 10.58 2.62
C PRO A 115 -17.78 11.43 1.68
N GLN A 116 -18.41 10.80 0.69
CA GLN A 116 -19.33 11.41 -0.27
C GLN A 116 -20.71 10.76 -0.18
#